data_AF-A0A3P9CD87-F1
#
_entry.id   AF-A0A3P9CD87-F1
#
_cell.length_a   1.000
_cell.length_b   1.000
_cell.length_c   1.000
_cell.angle_alpha   90.00
_cell.angle_beta   90.00
_cell.angle_gamma   90.00
#
_symmetry.space_group_name_H-M   'P 1'
#
loop_
_entity.id
_entity.type
_entity.pdbx_description
1 polymer ?
#
loop_
_entity_poly.entity_id
_entity_poly.type
_entity_poly.pdbx_seq_one_letter_code
_entity_poly.pdbx_strand_id
1 'polypeptide(L)'
;MLMFCFWFSYISSCADQYILNTQRMVWTAARDFCRAHYTDLTSLRNDAEYQIVQQVANGSEVYVGLFRDPWEWSDQTDSSFRYWNPDMLVRTDSTQTCVAMLKVNSGKWGDRACTETHPFVCNCSE
;
A
#
# COMPACT_ATOMS: atom_id res chain seq x y z
N MET A 1 -40.55 -11.07 24.01
CA MET A 1 -40.62 -11.55 22.62
C MET A 1 -39.63 -10.72 21.81
N LEU A 2 -38.66 -11.35 21.14
CA LEU A 2 -37.80 -10.83 20.05
C LEU A 2 -37.20 -9.40 20.22
N MET A 3 -35.91 -9.32 20.58
CA MET A 3 -34.78 -9.18 19.64
C MET A 3 -34.60 -7.76 19.06
N PHE A 4 -33.86 -6.93 19.79
CA PHE A 4 -32.93 -6.00 19.14
C PHE A 4 -31.60 -6.74 18.99
N CYS A 5 -31.14 -6.90 17.75
CA CYS A 5 -29.89 -7.59 17.47
C CYS A 5 -28.72 -6.74 17.95
N PHE A 6 -27.87 -7.29 18.82
CA PHE A 6 -26.53 -6.76 19.04
C PHE A 6 -25.73 -6.92 17.75
N TRP A 7 -25.76 -5.91 16.89
CA TRP A 7 -24.71 -5.70 15.90
C TRP A 7 -23.44 -5.33 16.68
N PHE A 8 -22.72 -6.36 17.13
CA PHE A 8 -21.29 -6.21 17.33
C PHE A 8 -20.72 -5.73 15.99
N SER A 9 -20.21 -4.50 15.97
CA SER A 9 -19.27 -4.10 14.93
C SER A 9 -18.17 -5.15 14.89
N TYR A 10 -17.84 -5.61 13.68
CA TYR A 10 -16.72 -6.53 13.49
C TYR A 10 -15.44 -5.71 13.65
N ILE A 11 -15.04 -5.47 14.91
CA ILE A 11 -13.78 -4.82 15.24
C ILE A 11 -12.69 -5.78 14.79
N SER A 12 -12.13 -5.52 13.61
CA SER A 12 -10.94 -6.20 13.10
C SER A 12 -9.73 -5.78 13.94
N SER A 13 -9.63 -6.33 15.15
CA SER A 13 -8.51 -6.10 16.07
C SER A 13 -7.23 -6.72 15.49
N CYS A 14 -6.58 -5.99 14.60
CA CYS A 14 -5.33 -6.38 13.97
C CYS A 14 -4.22 -6.46 15.02
N ALA A 15 -3.64 -7.64 15.19
CA ALA A 15 -2.50 -7.84 16.09
C ALA A 15 -1.24 -7.11 15.62
N ASP A 16 -1.11 -6.88 14.30
CA ASP A 16 -0.03 -6.18 13.64
C ASP A 16 -0.58 -5.05 12.76
N GLN A 17 0.06 -3.88 12.78
CA GLN A 17 -0.33 -2.73 11.95
C GLN A 17 -0.09 -2.97 10.44
N TYR A 18 0.90 -3.79 10.08
CA TYR A 18 1.32 -3.98 8.69
C TYR A 18 1.21 -5.46 8.31
N ILE A 19 0.37 -5.77 7.33
CA ILE A 19 0.03 -7.16 6.97
C ILE A 19 0.50 -7.44 5.55
N LEU A 20 1.50 -8.31 5.41
CA LEU A 20 1.99 -8.81 4.12
C LEU A 20 1.02 -9.85 3.55
N ASN A 21 0.51 -9.64 2.35
CA ASN A 21 -0.22 -10.65 1.59
C ASN A 21 0.66 -11.20 0.45
N THR A 22 0.81 -12.51 0.40
CA THR A 22 1.63 -13.22 -0.61
C THR A 22 0.84 -13.59 -1.87
N GLN A 23 -0.47 -13.41 -1.88
CA GLN A 23 -1.29 -13.55 -3.09
C GLN A 23 -0.96 -12.44 -4.09
N ARG A 24 -0.82 -12.80 -5.37
CA ARG A 24 -0.59 -11.83 -6.45
C ARG A 24 -1.93 -11.35 -7.00
N MET A 25 -2.11 -10.04 -7.05
CA MET A 25 -3.30 -9.39 -7.59
C MET A 25 -2.87 -8.20 -8.47
N VAL A 26 -3.83 -7.55 -9.14
CA VAL A 26 -3.63 -6.19 -9.66
C VAL A 26 -3.87 -5.19 -8.53
N TRP A 27 -3.23 -4.01 -8.57
CA TRP A 27 -3.27 -3.02 -7.49
C TRP A 27 -4.68 -2.67 -6.99
N THR A 28 -5.66 -2.51 -7.89
CA THR A 28 -7.06 -2.25 -7.53
C THR A 28 -7.70 -3.40 -6.75
N ALA A 29 -7.50 -4.64 -7.19
CA ALA A 29 -8.00 -5.82 -6.50
C ALA A 29 -7.28 -6.05 -5.15
N ALA A 30 -5.99 -5.73 -5.06
CA ALA A 30 -5.24 -5.75 -3.80
C ALA A 30 -5.80 -4.73 -2.79
N ARG A 31 -6.08 -3.50 -3.24
CA ARG A 31 -6.73 -2.45 -2.45
C ARG A 31 -8.12 -2.87 -1.98
N ASP A 32 -8.94 -3.34 -2.90
CA ASP A 32 -10.34 -3.71 -2.61
C ASP A 32 -10.40 -4.97 -1.71
N PHE A 33 -9.39 -5.85 -1.78
CA PHE A 33 -9.16 -6.91 -0.79
C PHE A 33 -8.77 -6.34 0.58
N CYS A 34 -7.79 -5.43 0.67
CA CYS A 34 -7.43 -4.81 1.95
C CYS A 34 -8.64 -4.12 2.59
N ARG A 35 -9.49 -3.44 1.82
CA ARG A 35 -10.71 -2.77 2.30
C ARG A 35 -11.86 -3.73 2.68
N ALA A 36 -11.82 -4.98 2.22
CA ALA A 36 -12.81 -6.01 2.55
C ALA A 36 -12.45 -6.84 3.80
N HIS A 37 -11.16 -6.83 4.19
CA HIS A 37 -10.63 -7.69 5.26
C HIS A 37 -9.86 -6.94 6.37
N TYR A 38 -9.36 -5.74 6.08
CA TYR A 38 -8.55 -4.86 6.94
C TYR A 38 -8.99 -3.40 6.74
N THR A 39 -8.07 -2.43 6.86
CA THR A 39 -8.35 -1.00 6.57
C THR A 39 -8.11 -0.67 5.09
N ASP A 40 -6.86 -0.67 4.60
CA ASP A 40 -6.51 -0.37 3.20
C ASP A 40 -5.07 -0.83 2.85
N LEU A 41 -4.58 -0.60 1.63
CA LEU A 41 -3.15 -0.69 1.31
C LEU A 41 -2.32 0.32 2.14
N THR A 42 -1.09 -0.02 2.52
CA THR A 42 -0.33 0.78 3.49
C THR A 42 0.18 2.11 2.95
N SER A 43 -0.09 3.23 3.63
CA SER A 43 0.69 4.46 3.42
C SER A 43 2.09 4.34 4.05
N LEU A 44 3.03 5.18 3.60
CA LEU A 44 4.38 5.30 4.15
C LEU A 44 4.67 6.78 4.40
N ARG A 45 4.17 7.31 5.51
CA ARG A 45 4.05 8.76 5.72
C ARG A 45 5.35 9.39 6.23
N ASN A 46 6.27 8.57 6.75
CA ASN A 46 7.57 8.93 7.30
C ASN A 46 8.56 7.75 7.24
N ASP A 47 9.84 8.02 7.53
CA ASP A 47 10.92 7.01 7.49
C ASP A 47 10.70 5.82 8.44
N ALA A 48 10.06 6.00 9.61
CA ALA A 48 9.89 4.90 10.56
C ALA A 48 8.88 3.86 10.04
N GLU A 49 7.74 4.33 9.50
CA GLU A 49 6.76 3.47 8.81
C GLU A 49 7.40 2.76 7.61
N TYR A 50 8.23 3.47 6.86
CA TYR A 50 8.98 2.89 5.74
C TYR A 50 9.94 1.76 6.17
N GLN A 51 10.72 1.95 7.24
CA GLN A 51 11.63 0.91 7.74
C GLN A 51 10.88 -0.32 8.27
N ILE A 52 9.72 -0.13 8.93
CA ILE A 52 8.89 -1.24 9.41
C ILE A 52 8.32 -2.03 8.23
N VAL A 53 7.77 -1.36 7.20
CA VAL A 53 7.22 -2.04 6.01
C VAL A 53 8.32 -2.76 5.20
N GLN A 54 9.56 -2.25 5.17
CA GLN A 54 10.69 -2.99 4.58
C GLN A 54 11.00 -4.30 5.33
N GLN A 55 10.97 -4.28 6.66
CA GLN A 55 11.19 -5.48 7.48
C GLN A 55 10.05 -6.50 7.28
N VAL A 56 8.80 -6.05 7.30
CA VAL A 56 7.60 -6.89 7.07
C VAL A 56 7.58 -7.49 5.66
N ALA A 57 7.99 -6.74 4.63
CA ALA A 57 8.08 -7.25 3.26
C ALA A 57 9.19 -8.29 3.07
N ASN A 58 10.23 -8.30 3.91
CA ASN A 58 11.32 -9.29 3.92
C ASN A 58 11.95 -9.53 2.52
N GLY A 59 12.25 -8.44 1.79
CA GLY A 59 12.82 -8.49 0.44
C GLY A 59 11.85 -8.82 -0.71
N SER A 60 10.58 -9.08 -0.40
CA SER A 60 9.50 -9.21 -1.39
C SER A 60 9.23 -7.88 -2.08
N GLU A 61 8.94 -7.92 -3.37
CA GLU A 61 8.38 -6.78 -4.09
C GLU A 61 6.90 -6.63 -3.71
N VAL A 62 6.48 -5.43 -3.33
CA VAL A 62 5.16 -5.18 -2.73
C VAL A 62 4.56 -3.86 -3.22
N TYR A 63 3.28 -3.87 -3.62
CA TYR A 63 2.49 -2.64 -3.65
C TYR A 63 2.30 -2.09 -2.25
N VAL A 64 2.23 -0.77 -2.18
CA VAL A 64 1.79 0.00 -1.04
C VAL A 64 0.64 0.93 -1.49
N GLY A 65 -0.02 1.56 -0.53
CA GLY A 65 -1.14 2.46 -0.74
C GLY A 65 -0.70 3.83 -1.23
N LEU A 66 -0.20 3.93 -2.47
CA LEU A 66 0.17 5.17 -3.15
C LEU A 66 -0.61 5.32 -4.48
N PHE A 67 -1.34 6.43 -4.65
CA PHE A 67 -2.13 6.80 -5.84
C PHE A 67 -2.48 8.32 -5.87
N ARG A 68 -1.98 9.10 -6.87
CA ARG A 68 -2.55 10.34 -7.50
C ARG A 68 -2.17 11.85 -7.30
N ASP A 69 -1.01 12.19 -6.72
CA ASP A 69 -0.20 13.44 -6.84
C ASP A 69 1.10 13.35 -7.72
N PRO A 70 1.30 12.41 -8.70
CA PRO A 70 0.43 11.36 -9.19
C PRO A 70 0.50 9.93 -8.57
N TRP A 71 1.11 9.50 -7.46
CA TRP A 71 1.97 10.00 -6.37
C TRP A 71 1.37 10.67 -5.10
N GLU A 72 0.08 10.47 -4.82
CA GLU A 72 -0.64 10.79 -3.54
C GLU A 72 -0.58 9.50 -2.70
N TRP A 73 -0.94 9.49 -1.42
CA TRP A 73 -1.19 8.22 -0.73
C TRP A 73 -2.65 7.77 -0.97
N SER A 74 -2.90 6.49 -1.23
CA SER A 74 -4.24 5.98 -1.60
C SER A 74 -5.20 5.84 -0.43
N ASP A 75 -4.67 5.89 0.79
CA ASP A 75 -5.40 6.14 2.04
C ASP A 75 -5.78 7.63 2.21
N GLN A 76 -5.32 8.50 1.28
CA GLN A 76 -5.45 9.96 1.28
C GLN A 76 -4.68 10.69 2.39
N THR A 77 -3.64 10.09 3.00
CA THR A 77 -2.81 10.83 3.95
C THR A 77 -1.95 11.89 3.23
N ASP A 78 -2.04 13.13 3.69
CA ASP A 78 -1.11 14.21 3.34
C ASP A 78 0.30 13.92 3.93
N SER A 79 1.19 13.43 3.07
CA SER A 79 2.63 13.35 3.35
C SER A 79 3.41 13.58 2.06
N SER A 80 4.42 14.45 2.14
CA SER A 80 5.34 14.80 1.05
C SER A 80 6.56 13.87 0.96
N PHE A 81 6.63 12.79 1.75
CA PHE A 81 7.74 11.84 1.70
C PHE A 81 7.80 11.13 0.34
N ARG A 82 8.95 11.23 -0.37
CA ARG A 82 9.18 10.60 -1.68
C ARG A 82 10.64 10.11 -1.76
N TYR A 83 10.87 8.80 -1.92
CA TYR A 83 12.21 8.20 -1.97
C TYR A 83 12.59 7.70 -3.38
N TRP A 84 12.33 8.52 -4.39
CA TRP A 84 12.58 8.20 -5.80
C TRP A 84 14.05 7.87 -6.13
N ASN A 85 14.25 7.00 -7.11
CA ASN A 85 15.56 6.79 -7.71
C ASN A 85 15.92 7.99 -8.61
N PRO A 86 16.96 8.79 -8.30
CA PRO A 86 17.31 9.97 -9.09
C PRO A 86 17.76 9.62 -10.52
N ASP A 87 18.15 8.37 -10.76
CA ASP A 87 18.55 7.86 -12.07
C ASP A 87 17.34 7.52 -12.98
N MET A 88 16.11 7.72 -12.51
CA MET A 88 14.87 7.35 -13.22
C MET A 88 14.02 8.56 -13.60
N LEU A 89 13.59 8.60 -14.87
CA LEU A 89 12.64 9.58 -15.39
C LEU A 89 11.21 9.22 -14.94
N VAL A 90 10.81 9.72 -13.76
CA VAL A 90 9.46 9.56 -13.21
C VAL A 90 8.42 10.19 -14.16
N ARG A 91 7.52 9.37 -14.72
CA ARG A 91 6.53 9.83 -15.72
C ARG A 91 5.21 10.21 -15.06
N THR A 92 5.04 11.51 -14.81
CA THR A 92 3.86 12.08 -14.14
C THR A 92 2.66 12.32 -15.07
N ASP A 93 2.92 12.45 -16.37
CA ASP A 93 1.95 12.66 -17.45
C ASP A 93 1.32 11.35 -17.97
N SER A 94 2.05 10.25 -17.84
CA SER A 94 1.67 8.92 -18.29
C SER A 94 0.42 8.37 -17.57
N THR A 95 -0.52 7.88 -18.37
CA THR A 95 -1.65 7.05 -17.91
C THR A 95 -1.32 5.56 -17.84
N GLN A 96 -0.11 5.17 -18.26
CA GLN A 96 0.34 3.78 -18.29
C GLN A 96 1.12 3.38 -17.04
N THR A 97 1.54 4.35 -16.21
CA THR A 97 2.25 4.16 -14.93
C THR A 97 1.35 4.56 -13.76
N CYS A 98 1.17 3.66 -12.79
CA CYS A 98 0.19 3.82 -11.72
C CYS A 98 0.74 3.68 -10.29
N VAL A 99 1.88 3.01 -10.11
CA VAL A 99 2.42 2.69 -8.77
C VAL A 99 3.91 2.95 -8.71
N ALA A 100 4.38 3.44 -7.55
CA ALA A 100 5.79 3.50 -7.22
C ALA A 100 6.19 2.19 -6.53
N MET A 101 7.16 1.47 -7.06
CA MET A 101 7.69 0.26 -6.45
C MET A 101 9.04 0.49 -5.78
N LEU A 102 9.11 0.00 -4.56
CA LEU A 102 10.35 -0.22 -3.82
C LEU A 102 11.22 -1.25 -4.54
N LYS A 103 12.55 -1.16 -4.36
CA LYS A 103 13.60 -2.03 -4.96
C LYS A 103 14.06 -1.63 -6.38
N VAL A 104 14.27 -0.34 -6.63
CA VAL A 104 15.27 0.12 -7.62
C VAL A 104 16.46 0.69 -6.88
N ASN A 105 17.70 0.38 -7.29
CA ASN A 105 18.95 0.91 -6.72
C ASN A 105 18.95 1.06 -5.18
N SER A 106 18.97 -0.07 -4.47
CA SER A 106 19.04 -0.15 -2.99
C SER A 106 17.85 0.48 -2.25
N GLY A 107 16.62 0.11 -2.66
CA GLY A 107 15.39 0.46 -1.95
C GLY A 107 14.74 1.79 -2.39
N LYS A 108 15.36 2.52 -3.32
CA LYS A 108 14.71 3.68 -3.95
C LYS A 108 13.54 3.26 -4.83
N TRP A 109 12.64 4.21 -5.08
CA TRP A 109 11.40 3.97 -5.81
C TRP A 109 11.58 4.12 -7.31
N GLY A 110 10.84 3.35 -8.10
CA GLY A 110 10.65 3.59 -9.52
C GLY A 110 9.19 3.39 -9.93
N ASP A 111 8.73 4.10 -10.94
CA ASP A 111 7.37 3.95 -11.46
C ASP A 111 7.21 2.65 -12.27
N ARG A 112 6.03 2.05 -12.20
CA ARG A 112 5.71 0.77 -12.86
C ARG A 112 4.36 0.80 -13.55
N ALA A 113 4.24 -0.05 -14.58
CA ALA A 113 3.09 -0.04 -15.45
C ALA A 113 1.85 -0.60 -14.74
N CYS A 114 0.68 0.02 -14.99
CA CYS A 114 -0.58 -0.33 -14.35
C CYS A 114 -1.05 -1.78 -14.56
N THR A 115 -0.44 -2.48 -15.53
CA THR A 115 -0.73 -3.86 -15.94
C THR A 115 0.21 -4.91 -15.32
N GLU A 116 1.27 -4.49 -14.61
CA GLU A 116 2.16 -5.42 -13.92
C GLU A 116 1.49 -5.99 -12.65
N THR A 117 1.72 -7.27 -12.34
CA THR A 117 1.16 -7.94 -11.15
C THR A 117 2.24 -8.31 -10.14
N HIS A 118 2.09 -7.79 -8.91
CA HIS A 118 3.05 -7.92 -7.81
C HIS A 118 2.35 -8.28 -6.48
N PRO A 119 3.07 -8.81 -5.45
CA PRO A 119 2.58 -8.92 -4.07
C PRO A 119 2.29 -7.54 -3.41
N PHE A 120 1.85 -7.48 -2.14
CA PHE A 120 1.50 -6.21 -1.48
C PHE A 120 1.44 -6.21 0.05
N VAL A 121 1.42 -5.00 0.66
CA VAL A 121 1.26 -4.77 2.11
C VAL A 121 0.03 -3.89 2.40
N CYS A 122 -0.86 -4.35 3.27
CA CYS A 122 -1.97 -3.57 3.83
C CYS A 122 -1.53 -2.84 5.12
N ASN A 123 -2.11 -1.66 5.40
CA ASN A 123 -2.14 -1.06 6.74
C ASN A 123 -3.44 -1.47 7.43
N CYS A 124 -3.36 -1.68 8.74
CA CYS A 124 -4.52 -1.85 9.61
C CYS A 124 -4.38 -0.93 10.83
N SER A 125 -5.42 -0.16 11.11
CA SER A 125 -5.51 0.74 12.26
C SER A 125 -6.93 0.75 12.82
N GLU A 126 -7.04 0.94 14.14
CA GLU A 126 -8.31 1.23 14.83
C GLU A 126 -8.87 2.62 14.49
#